data_AF-A0A6H1A339-F1
#
_entry.id   AF-A0A6H1A339-F1
#
_cell.length_a   1.000
_cell.length_b   1.000
_cell.length_c   1.000
_cell.angle_alpha   90.00
_cell.angle_beta   90.00
_cell.angle_gamma   90.00
#
_symmetry.space_group_name_H-M   'P 1'
#
loop_
_entity.id
_entity.type
_entity.pdbx_description
1 polymer ?
#
loop_
_entity_poly.entity_id
_entity_poly.type
_entity_poly.pdbx_seq_one_letter_code
_entity_poly.pdbx_strand_id
1 'polypeptide(L)'
;MTIIERHRAAPTLAREEISVVCTAHRMVRVAVAAEASGKDPLRSLAPLVRGWCHGRLPVLRRTSHHSEQLQWLLVSTLDEIAGQVTRERSAAALRAAAREIARAR
;
A
#
# COMPACT_ATOMS: atom_id res chain seq x y z
N MET A 1 4.24 -11.86 36.63
CA MET A 1 5.13 -10.90 35.93
C MET A 1 4.73 -10.84 34.47
N THR A 2 4.75 -9.63 33.95
CA THR A 2 4.01 -9.07 32.80
C THR A 2 4.45 -9.56 31.41
N ILE A 3 3.47 -9.86 30.56
CA ILE A 3 3.58 -10.18 29.11
C ILE A 3 3.88 -8.90 28.28
N ILE A 4 4.55 -7.90 28.87
CA ILE A 4 4.77 -6.58 28.27
C ILE A 4 6.27 -6.35 28.08
N GLU A 5 6.92 -7.24 27.35
CA GLU A 5 8.29 -7.04 26.82
C GLU A 5 8.37 -7.32 25.32
N ARG A 6 7.23 -7.40 24.62
CA ARG A 6 7.24 -7.54 23.16
C ARG A 6 7.22 -6.15 22.51
N HIS A 7 8.37 -5.81 21.91
CA HIS A 7 8.55 -4.81 20.84
C HIS A 7 9.01 -3.40 21.26
N ARG A 8 10.17 -3.33 21.92
CA ARG A 8 10.98 -2.10 21.99
C ARG A 8 12.09 -2.02 20.94
N ALA A 9 12.16 -2.96 20.01
CA ALA A 9 13.09 -2.86 18.88
C ALA A 9 12.50 -1.92 17.84
N ALA A 10 13.28 -0.90 17.42
CA ALA A 10 12.93 -0.10 16.26
C ALA A 10 12.66 -1.03 15.07
N PRO A 11 11.61 -0.80 14.27
CA PRO A 11 11.34 -1.61 13.10
C PRO A 11 12.57 -1.59 12.18
N THR A 12 13.03 -2.77 11.77
CA THR A 12 14.11 -2.88 10.79
C THR A 12 13.57 -2.52 9.41
N LEU A 13 14.44 -2.01 8.52
CA LEU A 13 14.07 -1.69 7.13
C LEU A 13 13.36 -2.87 6.44
N ALA A 14 13.91 -4.08 6.58
CA ALA A 14 13.31 -5.30 6.03
C ALA A 14 11.87 -5.54 6.50
N ARG A 15 11.55 -5.23 7.77
CA ARG A 15 10.19 -5.35 8.31
C ARG A 15 9.25 -4.32 7.69
N GLU A 16 9.73 -3.11 7.43
CA GLU A 16 8.95 -2.06 6.77
C GLU A 16 8.67 -2.41 5.31
N GLU A 17 9.67 -2.92 4.58
CA GLU A 17 9.54 -3.39 3.19
C GLU A 17 8.52 -4.53 3.06
N ILE A 18 8.59 -5.56 3.92
CA ILE A 18 7.59 -6.64 3.96
C ILE A 18 6.19 -6.06 4.14
N SER A 19 6.05 -5.08 5.03
CA SER A 19 4.76 -4.47 5.32
C SER A 19 4.23 -3.59 4.16
N VAL A 20 5.12 -2.97 3.37
CA VAL A 20 4.78 -2.31 2.10
C VAL A 20 4.25 -3.33 1.10
N VAL A 21 4.96 -4.44 0.89
CA VAL A 21 4.55 -5.51 -0.05
C VAL A 21 3.21 -6.11 0.35
N CYS A 22 2.98 -6.39 1.64
CA CYS A 22 1.68 -6.85 2.14
C CYS A 22 0.57 -5.82 1.88
N THR A 23 0.87 -4.53 1.97
CA THR A 23 -0.09 -3.46 1.66
C THR A 23 -0.45 -3.45 0.18
N ALA A 24 0.55 -3.55 -0.71
CA ALA A 24 0.34 -3.65 -2.16
C ALA A 24 -0.54 -4.86 -2.49
N HIS A 25 -0.19 -6.04 -1.94
CA HIS A 25 -0.97 -7.26 -2.14
C HIS A 25 -2.42 -7.12 -1.67
N ARG A 26 -2.67 -6.48 -0.53
CA ARG A 26 -4.03 -6.21 -0.05
C ARG A 26 -4.81 -5.32 -1.02
N MET A 27 -4.21 -4.26 -1.54
CA MET A 27 -4.85 -3.38 -2.52
C MET A 27 -5.21 -4.17 -3.79
N VAL A 28 -4.29 -4.95 -4.34
CA VAL A 28 -4.53 -5.81 -5.52
C VAL A 28 -5.71 -6.74 -5.29
N ARG A 29 -5.75 -7.45 -4.16
CA ARG A 29 -6.87 -8.34 -3.81
C ARG A 29 -8.20 -7.61 -3.75
N VAL A 30 -8.24 -6.42 -3.15
CA VAL A 30 -9.47 -5.62 -3.07
C VAL A 30 -9.94 -5.16 -4.44
N ALA A 31 -9.03 -4.67 -5.29
CA ALA A 31 -9.36 -4.24 -6.64
C ALA A 31 -9.94 -5.38 -7.47
N VAL A 32 -9.22 -6.51 -7.51
CA VAL A 32 -9.60 -7.70 -8.28
C VAL A 32 -10.91 -8.29 -7.77
N ALA A 33 -11.10 -8.40 -6.45
CA ALA A 33 -12.33 -8.91 -5.86
C ALA A 33 -13.53 -7.97 -6.11
N ALA A 34 -13.33 -6.66 -6.04
CA ALA A 34 -14.36 -5.68 -6.34
C ALA A 34 -14.87 -5.84 -7.78
N GLU A 35 -13.96 -5.91 -8.75
CA GLU A 35 -14.34 -6.12 -10.15
C GLU A 35 -15.03 -7.46 -10.38
N ALA A 36 -14.53 -8.55 -9.79
CA ALA A 36 -15.18 -9.87 -9.86
C ALA A 36 -16.63 -9.82 -9.34
N SER A 37 -16.90 -8.95 -8.36
CA SER A 37 -18.21 -8.78 -7.75
C SER A 37 -19.06 -7.71 -8.45
N GLY A 38 -18.63 -7.20 -9.62
CA GLY A 38 -19.32 -6.12 -10.35
C GLY A 38 -19.23 -4.74 -9.67
N LYS A 39 -18.45 -4.59 -8.60
CA LYS A 39 -18.25 -3.32 -7.89
C LYS A 39 -17.16 -2.49 -8.56
N ASP A 40 -17.13 -1.19 -8.24
CA ASP A 40 -16.09 -0.30 -8.71
C ASP A 40 -14.77 -0.49 -7.92
N PRO A 41 -13.68 -0.93 -8.57
CA PRO A 41 -12.39 -1.12 -7.91
C PRO A 41 -11.80 0.18 -7.34
N LEU A 42 -12.01 1.32 -8.01
CA LEU A 42 -11.51 2.62 -7.54
C LEU A 42 -12.14 2.99 -6.19
N ARG A 43 -13.47 2.95 -6.11
CA ARG A 43 -14.20 3.20 -4.85
C ARG A 43 -13.81 2.22 -3.74
N SER A 44 -13.57 0.96 -4.10
CA SER A 44 -13.21 -0.08 -3.14
C SER A 44 -11.77 0.07 -2.60
N LEU A 45 -10.85 0.57 -3.42
CA LEU A 45 -9.47 0.87 -3.05
C LEU A 45 -9.33 2.15 -2.24
N ALA A 46 -10.17 3.16 -2.49
CA ALA A 46 -10.01 4.51 -1.96
C ALA A 46 -9.78 4.58 -0.42
N PRO A 47 -10.45 3.78 0.43
CA PRO A 47 -10.15 3.77 1.87
C PRO A 47 -8.73 3.32 2.21
N LEU A 48 -8.18 2.34 1.47
CA LEU A 48 -6.81 1.85 1.68
C LEU A 48 -5.78 2.89 1.24
N VAL A 49 -6.02 3.54 0.10
CA VAL A 49 -5.17 4.61 -0.41
C VAL A 49 -5.14 5.78 0.57
N ARG A 50 -6.31 6.25 1.03
CA ARG A 50 -6.39 7.29 2.06
C ARG A 50 -5.71 6.90 3.36
N GLY A 51 -5.92 5.67 3.82
CA GLY A 51 -5.27 5.16 5.03
C GLY A 51 -3.73 5.14 4.91
N TRP A 52 -3.22 4.85 3.72
CA TRP A 52 -1.80 4.98 3.44
C TRP A 52 -1.34 6.44 3.44
N CYS A 53 -1.93 7.28 2.59
CA CYS A 53 -1.50 8.65 2.36
C CYS A 53 -1.63 9.55 3.60
N HIS A 54 -2.70 9.39 4.38
CA HIS A 54 -2.99 10.28 5.53
C HIS A 54 -2.73 9.62 6.89
N GLY A 55 -2.56 8.30 6.93
CA GLY A 55 -2.28 7.58 8.16
C GLY A 55 -0.81 7.15 8.23
N ARG A 56 -0.47 6.17 7.40
CA ARG A 56 0.82 5.48 7.51
C ARG A 56 2.00 6.29 6.99
N LEU A 57 1.88 6.93 5.85
CA LEU A 57 2.98 7.66 5.22
C LEU A 57 3.51 8.82 6.09
N PRO A 58 2.65 9.67 6.72
CA PRO A 58 3.13 10.69 7.65
C PRO A 58 3.86 10.12 8.87
N VAL A 59 3.45 8.94 9.35
CA VAL A 59 4.16 8.25 10.44
C VAL A 59 5.53 7.79 9.96
N LEU A 60 5.61 7.11 8.81
CA LEU A 60 6.88 6.64 8.24
C LEU A 60 7.86 7.79 8.04
N ARG A 61 7.41 8.94 7.53
CA ARG A 61 8.27 10.13 7.36
C ARG A 61 8.84 10.67 8.67
N ARG A 62 8.11 10.54 9.77
CA ARG A 62 8.58 10.97 11.11
C ARG A 62 9.49 9.95 11.78
N THR A 63 9.35 8.66 11.44
CA THR A 63 10.00 7.58 12.19
C THR A 63 11.07 6.82 11.41
N SER A 64 11.16 7.00 10.09
CA SER A 64 12.07 6.23 9.22
C SER A 64 12.76 7.13 8.19
N HIS A 65 14.10 7.01 8.11
CA HIS A 65 14.92 7.69 7.11
C HIS A 65 14.70 7.15 5.68
N HIS A 66 14.08 5.97 5.53
CA HIS A 66 13.83 5.32 4.24
C HIS A 66 12.40 5.51 3.74
N SER A 67 11.64 6.45 4.32
CA SER A 67 10.23 6.65 4.00
C SER A 67 9.96 6.90 2.51
N GLU A 68 10.83 7.65 1.83
CA GLU A 68 10.73 7.87 0.38
C GLU A 68 10.97 6.58 -0.43
N GLN A 69 11.97 5.78 -0.05
CA GLN A 69 12.26 4.49 -0.68
C GLN A 69 11.08 3.52 -0.49
N LEU A 70 10.48 3.49 0.69
CA LEU A 70 9.30 2.65 0.98
C LEU A 70 8.05 3.11 0.22
N GLN A 71 7.87 4.43 0.09
CA GLN A 71 6.80 5.00 -0.74
C GLN A 71 7.01 4.64 -2.21
N TRP A 72 8.23 4.78 -2.72
CA TRP A 72 8.60 4.38 -4.08
C TRP A 72 8.37 2.89 -4.31
N LEU A 73 8.79 2.03 -3.38
CA LEU A 73 8.58 0.58 -3.46
C LEU A 73 7.08 0.24 -3.60
N LEU A 74 6.21 0.87 -2.81
CA LEU A 74 4.77 0.66 -2.91
C LEU A 74 4.22 1.06 -4.29
N VAL A 75 4.61 2.24 -4.77
CA VAL A 75 4.16 2.79 -6.06
C VAL A 75 4.59 1.87 -7.21
N SER A 76 5.88 1.50 -7.26
CA SER A 76 6.43 0.62 -8.29
C SER A 76 5.78 -0.76 -8.26
N THR A 77 5.56 -1.33 -7.08
CA THR A 77 4.89 -2.64 -6.93
C THR A 77 3.46 -2.60 -7.47
N LEU A 78 2.71 -1.53 -7.18
CA LEU A 78 1.34 -1.40 -7.68
C LEU A 78 1.29 -1.25 -9.21
N ASP A 79 2.21 -0.48 -9.80
CA ASP A 79 2.25 -0.25 -11.24
C ASP A 79 2.70 -1.51 -12.00
N GLU A 80 3.70 -2.22 -11.48
CA GLU A 80 4.17 -3.50 -12.04
C GLU A 80 3.05 -4.55 -12.04
N ILE A 81 2.38 -4.75 -10.89
CA ILE A 81 1.27 -5.71 -10.81
C ILE A 81 0.11 -5.27 -11.70
N ALA A 82 -0.18 -3.98 -11.82
CA ALA A 82 -1.20 -3.49 -12.74
C ALA A 82 -0.90 -3.83 -14.21
N GLY A 83 0.37 -3.98 -14.58
CA GLY A 83 0.80 -4.49 -15.90
C GLY A 83 0.49 -5.98 -16.12
N GLN A 84 0.33 -6.75 -15.05
CA GLN A 84 0.12 -8.20 -15.09
C GLN A 84 -1.34 -8.60 -14.84
N VAL A 85 -2.16 -7.70 -14.30
CA VAL A 85 -3.59 -7.95 -14.04
C VAL A 85 -4.37 -7.91 -15.35
N THR A 86 -5.00 -9.04 -15.72
CA THR A 86 -5.83 -9.18 -16.93
C THR A 86 -7.13 -8.38 -16.90
N ARG A 87 -7.58 -8.00 -15.70
CA ARG A 87 -8.81 -7.25 -15.49
C ARG A 87 -8.57 -5.74 -15.60
N GLU A 88 -9.02 -5.14 -16.69
CA GLU A 88 -8.67 -3.75 -17.05
C GLU A 88 -9.07 -2.72 -16.00
N ARG A 89 -10.26 -2.83 -15.39
CA ARG A 89 -10.73 -1.84 -14.40
C ARG A 89 -9.90 -1.92 -13.11
N SER A 90 -9.52 -3.12 -12.69
CA SER A 90 -8.62 -3.36 -11.56
C SER A 90 -7.24 -2.79 -11.84
N ALA A 91 -6.68 -3.08 -13.01
CA ALA A 91 -5.38 -2.54 -13.43
C ALA A 91 -5.39 -1.01 -13.44
N ALA A 92 -6.42 -0.39 -14.03
CA ALA A 92 -6.58 1.07 -14.05
C ALA A 92 -6.69 1.65 -12.63
N ALA A 93 -7.42 0.99 -11.74
CA ALA A 93 -7.57 1.42 -10.35
C ALA A 93 -6.26 1.33 -9.56
N LEU A 94 -5.46 0.29 -9.77
CA LEU A 94 -4.14 0.14 -9.16
C LEU A 94 -3.16 1.23 -9.65
N ARG A 95 -3.15 1.54 -10.96
CA ARG A 95 -2.35 2.67 -11.48
C ARG A 95 -2.80 4.01 -10.92
N ALA A 96 -4.11 4.21 -10.74
CA ALA A 96 -4.64 5.42 -10.13
C ALA A 96 -4.20 5.55 -8.66
N ALA A 97 -4.29 4.46 -7.90
CA ALA A 97 -3.79 4.40 -6.52
C ALA A 97 -2.28 4.69 -6.44
N ALA A 98 -1.48 4.10 -7.33
CA ALA A 98 -0.04 4.35 -7.42
C ALA A 98 0.26 5.85 -7.67
N ARG A 99 -0.45 6.48 -8.60
CA ARG A 99 -0.32 7.93 -8.86
C ARG A 99 -0.72 8.80 -7.68
N GLU A 100 -1.79 8.44 -6.97
CA GLU A 100 -2.24 9.18 -5.78
C GLU A 100 -1.21 9.07 -4.65
N ILE A 101 -0.71 7.86 -4.39
CA ILE A 101 0.33 7.62 -3.38
C ILE A 101 1.62 8.34 -3.75
N ALA A 102 2.03 8.33 -5.03
CA ALA A 102 3.23 9.04 -5.48
C ALA A 102 3.14 10.56 -5.27
N ARG A 103 1.93 11.14 -5.37
CA ARG A 103 1.69 12.58 -5.19
C ARG A 103 1.46 12.98 -3.73
N ALA A 104 1.28 12.01 -2.82
CA ALA A 104 1.02 12.29 -1.42
C ALA A 104 2.26 12.91 -0.76
N ARG A 105 2.09 14.14 -0.25
CA ARG A 105 3.10 14.95 0.45
C ARG A 105 3.11 14.73 1.95
#